data_AF-X1V6M5-F1
#
_entry.id   AF-X1V6M5-F1
#
_cell.length_a   1.000
_cell.length_b   1.000
_cell.length_c   1.000
_cell.angle_alpha   90.00
_cell.angle_beta   90.00
_cell.angle_gamma   90.00
#
_symmetry.space_group_name_H-M   'P 1'
#
loop_
_entity.id
_entity.type
_entity.pdbx_description
1 polymer ?
#
loop_
_entity_poly.entity_id
_entity_poly.type
_entity_poly.pdbx_seq_one_letter_code
_entity_poly.pdbx_strand_id
1 'polypeptide(L)' 'MARVFIVDGTTYPDPGPDVTPDQFKQMMAAFLPELATAEMTQETQGEDTIYRFKKRVGVKG' A
#
# COMPACT_ATOMS: atom_id res chain seq x y z
N MET A 1 7.50 -10.50 -13.17
CA MET A 1 7.11 -10.22 -11.77
C MET A 1 7.32 -8.75 -11.46
N ALA A 2 6.26 -7.96 -11.58
CA ALA A 2 6.20 -6.59 -11.10
C ALA A 2 5.46 -6.54 -9.75
N ARG A 3 5.91 -5.64 -8.86
CA ARG A 3 5.18 -5.33 -7.62
C ARG A 3 4.38 -4.07 -7.84
N VAL A 4 3.08 -4.13 -7.61
CA VAL A 4 2.17 -3.02 -7.81
C VAL A 4 1.65 -2.57 -6.45
N PHE A 5 1.87 -1.30 -6.10
CA PHE A 5 1.41 -0.73 -4.84
C PHE A 5 0.20 0.14 -5.13
N ILE A 6 -0.95 -0.18 -4.52
CA ILE A 6 -2.19 0.55 -4.71
C ILE A 6 -2.61 1.12 -3.36
N VAL A 7 -2.67 2.43 -3.24
CA VAL A 7 -3.10 3.14 -2.04
C VAL A 7 -4.41 3.85 -2.34
N ASP A 8 -5.50 3.44 -1.71
CA ASP A 8 -6.81 4.11 -1.86
C ASP A 8 -7.25 4.25 -3.33
N GLY A 9 -6.98 3.22 -4.14
CA GLY A 9 -7.27 3.21 -5.58
C GLY A 9 -6.22 3.90 -6.46
N THR A 10 -5.25 4.61 -5.88
CA THR A 10 -4.13 5.22 -6.61
C THR A 10 -2.98 4.23 -6.74
N THR A 11 -2.47 4.04 -7.95
CA THR A 11 -1.32 3.16 -8.19
C THR A 11 -0.02 3.94 -8.04
N TYR A 12 0.94 3.36 -7.34
CA TYR A 12 2.27 3.90 -7.11
C TYR A 12 3.31 3.01 -7.79
N PRO A 13 4.40 3.62 -8.33
CA PRO A 13 5.51 2.86 -8.87
C PRO A 13 6.20 2.03 -7.78
N ASP A 14 6.82 0.93 -8.18
CA ASP A 14 7.61 0.10 -7.27
C ASP A 14 8.75 0.95 -6.67
N PRO A 15 8.82 1.13 -5.34
CA PRO A 15 9.88 1.89 -4.67
C PRO A 15 11.28 1.23 -4.75
N GLY A 16 11.37 0.02 -5.30
CA GLY A 16 12.61 -0.73 -5.46
C GLY A 16 12.66 -1.97 -4.56
N PRO A 17 13.38 -3.04 -4.98
CA PRO A 17 13.30 -4.37 -4.38
C PRO A 17 13.67 -4.41 -2.88
N ASP A 18 14.51 -3.48 -2.43
CA ASP A 18 14.94 -3.36 -1.03
C ASP A 18 13.86 -2.81 -0.10
N VAL A 19 12.81 -2.21 -0.66
CA VAL A 19 11.70 -1.64 0.10
C VAL A 19 10.60 -2.69 0.26
N THR A 20 10.26 -2.97 1.52
CA THR A 20 9.14 -3.85 1.85
C THR A 20 7.80 -3.10 1.79
N PRO A 21 6.67 -3.79 1.61
CA PRO A 21 5.35 -3.16 1.63
C PRO A 21 5.04 -2.39 2.91
N ASP A 22 5.51 -2.85 4.06
CA ASP A 22 5.37 -2.12 5.32
C ASP A 22 6.25 -0.87 5.39
N GLN A 23 7.47 -0.91 4.86
CA GLN A 23 8.31 0.28 4.75
C GLN A 23 7.69 1.31 3.80
N PHE A 24 7.18 0.88 2.64
CA PHE A 24 6.42 1.73 1.74
C PHE A 24 5.24 2.40 2.46
N LYS A 25 4.47 1.64 3.25
CA LYS A 25 3.38 2.16 4.08
C LYS A 25 3.86 3.23 5.06
N GLN A 26 4.97 3.02 5.75
CA GLN A 26 5.56 4.00 6.68
C GLN A 26 6.06 5.26 5.95
N MET A 27 6.68 5.11 4.78
CA MET A 27 7.11 6.24 3.96
C MET A 27 5.92 7.08 3.48
N MET A 28 4.86 6.41 3.02
CA MET A 28 3.63 7.08 2.60
C MET A 28 2.87 7.69 3.77
N ALA A 29 2.98 7.13 4.98
CA ALA A 29 2.35 7.68 6.18
C ALA A 29 2.86 9.09 6.56
N ALA A 30 4.07 9.47 6.11
CA ALA A 30 4.57 10.83 6.29
C ALA A 30 3.76 11.88 5.50
N PHE A 31 3.15 11.47 4.38
CA PHE A 31 2.33 12.34 3.52
C PHE A 31 0.83 12.12 3.73
N LEU A 32 0.45 10.87 4.04
CA LEU A 32 -0.91 10.40 4.20
C LEU A 32 -1.01 9.67 5.54
N PRO A 33 -1.19 10.39 6.67
CA PRO A 33 -1.17 9.83 8.02
C PRO A 33 -2.11 8.64 8.21
N GLU A 34 -3.20 8.59 7.46
CA GLU A 34 -4.16 7.50 7.47
C GLU A 34 -3.61 6.15 6.96
N LEU A 35 -2.45 6.13 6.28
CA LEU A 35 -1.76 4.90 5.94
C LEU A 35 -1.05 4.25 7.11
N ALA A 36 -0.73 5.00 8.17
CA ALA A 36 -0.07 4.44 9.34
C ALA A 36 -0.89 3.30 9.96
N THR A 37 -2.22 3.40 9.88
CA THR A 37 -3.19 2.41 10.39
C THR A 37 -3.95 1.68 9.27
N ALA A 38 -3.54 1.87 8.01
CA ALA A 38 -4.17 1.21 6.88
C ALA A 38 -3.93 -0.30 6.90
N GLU A 39 -4.96 -1.04 6.49
CA GLU A 39 -4.86 -2.48 6.29
C GLU A 39 -4.24 -2.74 4.91
N MET A 40 -3.21 -3.60 4.90
CA MET A 40 -2.57 -4.06 3.68
C MET A 40 -3.13 -5.43 3.31
N THR A 41 -3.57 -5.58 2.07
CA THR A 41 -3.86 -6.89 1.47
C THR A 41 -2.89 -7.18 0.35
N GLN A 42 -2.46 -8.44 0.28
CA GLN A 42 -1.63 -8.95 -0.80
C GLN A 42 -2.51 -9.80 -1.72
N GLU A 43 -2.42 -9.54 -3.02
CA GLU A 43 -3.12 -10.27 -4.06
C GLU A 43 -2.11 -10.66 -5.15
N THR A 44 -2.18 -11.90 -5.63
CA THR A 44 -1.36 -12.34 -6.76
C THR A 44 -2.21 -12.31 -8.02
N GLN A 45 -1.79 -11.54 -9.02
CA GLN A 45 -2.48 -11.45 -10.30
C GLN A 45 -1.53 -11.92 -11.40
N GLY A 46 -1.69 -13.18 -11.83
CA GLY A 46 -0.79 -13.80 -12.79
C GLY A 46 0.62 -13.90 -12.23
N GLU A 47 1.57 -13.20 -12.85
CA GLU A 47 2.97 -13.12 -12.40
C GLU A 47 3.26 -11.91 -11.49
N ASP A 48 2.28 -11.03 -11.27
CA ASP A 48 2.48 -9.80 -10.52
C ASP A 48 1.93 -9.91 -9.11
N THR A 49 2.56 -9.20 -8.18
CA THR A 49 2.11 -9.10 -6.79
C THR A 49 1.55 -7.71 -6.54
N ILE A 50 0.28 -7.65 -6.17
CA ILE A 50 -0.44 -6.42 -5.89
C ILE A 50 -0.56 -6.26 -4.37
N TYR A 51 -0.05 -5.14 -3.86
CA TYR A 51 -0.21 -4.70 -2.48
C TYR A 51 -1.23 -3.57 -2.42
N ARG A 52 -2.42 -3.84 -1.88
CA ARG A 52 -3.47 -2.83 -1.69
C ARG A 52 -3.45 -2.33 -0.26
N PHE A 53 -3.37 -1.02 -0.09
CA PHE A 53 -3.49 -0.35 1.20
C PHE A 53 -4.85 0.33 1.25
N LYS A 54 -5.71 -0.14 2.15
CA LYS A 54 -7.02 0.44 2.40
C LYS A 54 -6.98 1.23 3.71
N LYS A 55 -7.22 2.53 3.59
CA LYS A 55 -7.33 3.44 4.73
C LYS A 55 -8.46 2.97 5.64
N ARG A 56 -8.23 2.96 6.95
CA ARG A 56 -9.31 2.86 7.92
C ARG A 56 -9.99 4.23 7.94
N VAL A 57 -11.00 4.42 7.11
CA VAL A 57 -11.86 5.61 7.22
C VAL A 57 -12.54 5.48 8.58
N GLY A 58 -12.16 6.34 9.53
CA GLY A 58 -12.80 6.40 10.83
C GLY A 58 -14.29 6.61 10.60
N VAL A 59 -15.10 5.58 10.88
CA VAL A 59 -16.54 5.75 10.98
C VAL A 59 -16.72 6.61 12.21
N LYS A 60 -16.86 7.92 12.00
CA LYS A 60 -17.30 8.85 13.05
C LYS A 60 -18.77 8.54 13.28
N GLY A 61 -19.03 7.50 14.06
CA GLY A 61 -20.32 7.21 14.69
C GLY A 61 -20.48 8.03 15.95
#